data_AF-A0A5S3X4R6-F1
#
_entry.id   AF-A0A5S3X4R6-F1
#
_cell.length_a   1.000
_cell.length_b   1.000
_cell.length_c   1.000
_cell.angle_alpha   90.00
_cell.angle_beta   90.00
_cell.angle_gamma   90.00
#
_symmetry.space_group_name_H-M   'P 1'
#
loop_
_entity.id
_entity.type
_entity.pdbx_description
1 polymer ?
#
loop_
_entity_poly.entity_id
_entity_poly.type
_entity_poly.pdbx_seq_one_letter_code
_entity_poly.pdbx_strand_id
1 'polypeptide(L)'
;MSYNSLLISAVLLAGSTYVHAATAVYSDVDGSGRIHMRVWKYTLNSTSSNHTAKLTVPGDWVAVGGGVDLKISRSVLITASYPDTATQQSWIVSTQADKSTSDHELTAYAIGIKIEGISRGDIRKHNIIKSWCGNGEAKNASAGNASSITIPNIGYLMISGGAKSAPKAGHKFGPVYSSAPKGWDQWTAASKKLKDSNNHPLTSCVVGIRKDLANAQLGHNLGSIDTLHRMSAVNKLASSRIESEVFMENDYILTGIGAKLTASKKKEVEPNVLLYSLAPKKFGKSAKVVAKAKEYLYPAGAFLSSYAIGIKLIEQ
;
A
#
# COMPACT_ATOMS: atom_id res chain seq x y z
N MET A 1 -34.01 45.84 9.02
CA MET A 1 -33.16 45.36 7.90
C MET A 1 -31.75 45.12 8.44
N SER A 2 -31.31 43.86 8.52
CA SER A 2 -29.93 43.44 8.26
C SER A 2 -29.87 41.91 8.46
N TYR A 3 -29.82 41.17 7.36
CA TYR A 3 -29.52 39.74 7.38
C TYR A 3 -28.00 39.59 7.32
N ASN A 4 -27.38 39.08 8.39
CA ASN A 4 -25.99 38.64 8.37
C ASN A 4 -25.90 37.31 7.62
N SER A 5 -25.62 37.38 6.31
CA SER A 5 -25.25 36.23 5.49
C SER A 5 -23.83 35.78 5.87
N LEU A 6 -23.74 34.68 6.62
CA LEU A 6 -22.49 33.93 6.80
C LEU A 6 -22.13 33.25 5.47
N LEU A 7 -21.14 33.81 4.77
CA LEU A 7 -20.44 33.15 3.67
C LEU A 7 -19.58 32.01 4.25
N ILE A 8 -20.11 30.79 4.25
CA ILE A 8 -19.32 29.58 4.45
C ILE A 8 -18.45 29.41 3.20
N SER A 9 -17.17 29.77 3.32
CA SER A 9 -16.16 29.49 2.30
C SER A 9 -15.98 27.97 2.16
N ALA A 10 -16.37 27.45 1.00
CA ALA A 10 -16.07 26.08 0.59
C ALA A 10 -14.54 25.90 0.51
N VAL A 11 -14.00 25.00 1.33
CA VAL A 11 -12.59 24.64 1.30
C VAL A 11 -12.30 23.91 -0.02
N LEU A 12 -11.30 24.41 -0.75
CA LEU A 12 -10.81 23.86 -2.02
C LEU A 12 -10.58 22.34 -1.92
N LEU A 13 -11.18 21.63 -2.88
CA LEU A 13 -10.87 20.24 -3.20
C LEU A 13 -9.37 20.10 -3.46
N ALA A 14 -8.69 19.25 -2.69
CA ALA A 14 -7.37 18.75 -3.07
C ALA A 14 -7.51 18.07 -4.43
N GLY A 15 -6.92 18.67 -5.47
CA GLY A 15 -6.95 18.12 -6.82
C GLY A 15 -6.29 16.75 -6.82
N SER A 16 -7.09 15.69 -6.91
CA SER A 16 -6.59 14.35 -7.21
C SER A 16 -5.91 14.40 -8.57
N THR A 17 -4.59 14.21 -8.61
CA THR A 17 -3.91 14.04 -9.89
C THR A 17 -4.18 12.63 -10.40
N TYR A 18 -5.01 12.54 -11.44
CA TYR A 18 -5.22 11.30 -12.19
C TYR A 18 -4.04 11.11 -13.11
N VAL A 19 -3.22 10.09 -12.84
CA VAL A 19 -2.03 9.83 -13.62
C VAL A 19 -2.29 8.65 -14.54
N HIS A 20 -2.40 8.95 -15.83
CA HIS A 20 -2.57 7.95 -16.90
C HIS A 20 -1.23 7.53 -17.55
N ALA A 21 -0.11 8.20 -17.25
CA ALA A 21 1.19 8.01 -17.89
C ALA A 21 2.26 7.47 -16.92
N ALA A 22 2.06 6.26 -16.37
CA ALA A 22 3.03 5.62 -15.50
C ALA A 22 4.12 4.89 -16.32
N THR A 23 5.38 5.01 -15.93
CA THR A 23 6.52 4.39 -16.61
C THR A 23 6.73 2.97 -16.07
N ALA A 24 6.79 1.97 -16.96
CA ALA A 24 7.16 0.61 -16.57
C ALA A 24 8.61 0.57 -16.06
N VAL A 25 8.83 -0.04 -14.89
CA VAL A 25 10.15 -0.12 -14.23
C VAL A 25 10.80 -1.47 -14.47
N TYR A 26 10.05 -2.55 -14.25
CA TYR A 26 10.47 -3.91 -14.54
C TYR A 26 9.25 -4.82 -14.70
N SER A 27 9.49 -6.01 -15.23
CA SER A 27 8.49 -7.07 -15.37
C SER A 27 9.09 -8.40 -14.97
N ASP A 28 8.21 -9.31 -14.61
CA ASP A 28 8.55 -10.67 -14.20
C ASP A 28 7.42 -11.62 -14.61
N VAL A 29 7.70 -12.92 -14.58
CA VAL A 29 6.77 -13.99 -14.90
C VAL A 29 6.95 -15.09 -13.87
N ASP A 30 5.84 -15.68 -13.42
CA ASP A 30 5.89 -16.75 -12.43
C ASP A 30 6.46 -18.03 -13.05
N GLY A 31 6.76 -19.03 -12.21
CA GLY A 31 7.38 -20.27 -12.68
C GLY A 31 6.55 -21.06 -13.70
N SER A 32 5.24 -20.81 -13.80
CA SER A 32 4.39 -21.43 -14.83
C SER A 32 4.50 -20.77 -16.20
N GLY A 33 4.99 -19.53 -16.29
CA GLY A 33 4.97 -18.76 -17.52
C GLY A 33 3.69 -17.94 -17.76
N ARG A 34 2.63 -18.14 -16.98
CA ARG A 34 1.27 -17.64 -17.30
C ARG A 34 0.83 -16.41 -16.53
N ILE A 35 1.41 -16.14 -15.37
CA ILE A 35 1.10 -14.94 -14.61
C ILE A 35 2.25 -13.95 -14.81
N HIS A 36 1.95 -12.90 -15.56
CA HIS A 36 2.88 -11.80 -15.78
C HIS A 36 2.66 -10.74 -14.70
N MET A 37 3.77 -10.22 -14.17
CA MET A 37 3.79 -9.05 -13.30
C MET A 37 4.56 -7.92 -13.97
N ARG A 38 4.10 -6.70 -13.73
CA ARG A 38 4.83 -5.49 -14.07
C ARG A 38 4.68 -4.45 -12.98
N VAL A 39 5.75 -3.70 -12.75
CA VAL A 39 5.76 -2.56 -11.85
C VAL A 39 5.80 -1.29 -12.68
N TRP A 40 4.91 -0.35 -12.38
CA TRP A 40 4.94 1.01 -12.91
C TRP A 40 5.25 1.99 -11.80
N LYS A 41 5.87 3.11 -12.18
CA LYS A 41 6.10 4.25 -11.29
C LYS A 41 5.68 5.55 -11.95
N TYR A 42 5.41 6.53 -11.11
CA TYR A 42 5.28 7.92 -11.51
C TYR A 42 5.78 8.80 -10.40
N THR A 43 6.43 9.88 -10.78
CA THR A 43 7.03 10.83 -9.86
C THR A 43 6.32 12.17 -10.03
N LEU A 44 5.65 12.61 -8.97
CA LEU A 44 5.01 13.92 -8.89
C LEU A 44 5.97 14.89 -8.22
N ASN A 45 6.32 15.94 -8.94
CA ASN A 45 7.04 17.11 -8.42
C ASN A 45 6.05 18.25 -8.30
N SER A 46 5.76 18.67 -7.08
CA SER A 46 4.83 19.77 -6.82
C SER A 46 5.21 20.50 -5.53
N THR A 47 4.85 21.79 -5.50
CA THR A 47 5.00 22.68 -4.35
C THR A 47 3.82 22.58 -3.37
N SER A 48 2.86 21.70 -3.65
CA SER A 48 1.71 21.48 -2.78
C SER A 48 2.12 20.80 -1.48
N SER A 49 1.51 21.23 -0.38
CA SER A 49 1.66 20.59 0.92
C SER A 49 1.03 19.20 0.98
N ASN A 50 0.09 18.88 0.08
CA ASN A 50 -0.55 17.56 0.01
C ASN A 50 -0.48 17.03 -1.41
N HIS A 51 -0.09 15.76 -1.56
CA HIS A 51 -0.12 15.08 -2.85
C HIS A 51 -1.03 13.85 -2.77
N THR A 52 -1.79 13.63 -3.83
CA THR A 52 -2.44 12.35 -4.10
C THR A 52 -2.16 11.98 -5.54
N ALA A 53 -1.52 10.84 -5.72
CA ALA A 53 -1.27 10.23 -7.03
C ALA A 53 -2.14 8.97 -7.15
N LYS A 54 -3.01 8.94 -8.16
CA LYS A 54 -3.74 7.73 -8.57
C LYS A 54 -3.05 7.12 -9.79
N LEU A 55 -2.35 6.02 -9.57
CA LEU A 55 -1.51 5.36 -10.57
C LEU A 55 -2.25 4.25 -11.28
N THR A 56 -2.66 4.50 -12.53
CA THR A 56 -3.46 3.56 -13.31
C THR A 56 -2.59 2.65 -14.16
N VAL A 57 -2.76 1.33 -14.04
CA VAL A 57 -2.08 0.36 -14.90
C VAL A 57 -2.77 0.29 -16.29
N PRO A 58 -2.01 0.19 -17.39
CA PRO A 58 -2.56 0.24 -18.75
C PRO A 58 -3.22 -1.07 -19.20
N GLY A 59 -4.08 -1.00 -20.21
CA GLY A 59 -4.58 -2.17 -20.96
C GLY A 59 -5.25 -3.25 -20.09
N ASP A 60 -4.86 -4.51 -20.33
CA ASP A 60 -5.41 -5.71 -19.65
C ASP A 60 -4.85 -5.96 -18.25
N TRP A 61 -4.02 -5.07 -17.72
CA TRP A 61 -3.44 -5.26 -16.40
C TRP A 61 -4.44 -4.90 -15.29
N VAL A 62 -4.34 -5.59 -14.16
CA VAL A 62 -5.09 -5.30 -12.94
C VAL A 62 -4.12 -4.87 -11.86
N ALA A 63 -4.39 -3.76 -11.18
CA ALA A 63 -3.56 -3.28 -10.09
C ALA A 63 -3.82 -4.10 -8.82
N VAL A 64 -2.81 -4.81 -8.33
CA VAL A 64 -2.91 -5.68 -7.16
C VAL A 64 -2.08 -5.21 -5.98
N GLY A 65 -1.05 -4.39 -6.22
CA GLY A 65 -0.19 -3.86 -5.18
C GLY A 65 0.36 -2.50 -5.57
N GLY A 66 1.18 -1.95 -4.69
CA GLY A 66 1.85 -0.69 -4.95
C GLY A 66 2.61 -0.20 -3.75
N GLY A 67 3.21 0.97 -3.90
CA GLY A 67 4.20 1.48 -2.97
C GLY A 67 4.38 2.97 -3.10
N VAL A 68 5.25 3.50 -2.25
CA VAL A 68 5.55 4.92 -2.17
C VAL A 68 7.02 5.11 -1.85
N ASP A 69 7.67 6.07 -2.49
CA ASP A 69 9.02 6.49 -2.15
C ASP A 69 9.05 8.01 -2.13
N LEU A 70 9.49 8.55 -1.00
CA LEU A 70 9.68 9.98 -0.80
C LEU A 70 11.16 10.28 -0.73
N LYS A 71 11.58 11.33 -1.42
CA LYS A 71 12.88 11.92 -1.13
C LYS A 71 12.90 12.32 0.34
N ILE A 72 13.95 11.89 1.05
CA ILE A 72 14.02 12.07 2.50
C ILE A 72 13.82 13.55 2.88
N SER A 73 12.72 13.82 3.56
CA SER A 73 12.33 15.14 4.05
C SER A 73 11.82 14.99 5.47
N ARG A 74 12.16 15.89 6.39
CA ARG A 74 11.65 15.81 7.77
C ARG A 74 10.15 16.10 7.85
N SER A 75 9.64 16.90 6.93
CA SER A 75 8.31 17.50 6.99
C SER A 75 7.24 16.77 6.18
N VAL A 76 7.54 15.65 5.52
CA VAL A 76 6.56 14.96 4.67
C VAL A 76 6.22 13.60 5.27
N LEU A 77 4.92 13.31 5.25
CA LEU A 77 4.27 12.17 5.85
C LEU A 77 3.53 11.36 4.79
N ILE A 78 3.67 10.04 4.82
CA ILE A 78 2.81 9.14 4.04
C ILE A 78 1.46 9.03 4.76
N THR A 79 0.37 9.29 4.06
CA THR A 79 -0.99 9.23 4.61
C THR A 79 -1.82 8.13 3.98
N ALA A 80 -1.45 7.66 2.77
CA ALA A 80 -2.11 6.53 2.13
C ALA A 80 -1.22 5.79 1.11
N SER A 81 -1.47 4.49 0.98
CA SER A 81 -1.01 3.61 -0.12
C SER A 81 -1.97 2.41 -0.16
N TYR A 82 -2.90 2.37 -1.12
CA TYR A 82 -4.01 1.41 -1.12
C TYR A 82 -4.60 1.19 -2.52
N PRO A 83 -5.34 0.07 -2.74
CA PRO A 83 -5.97 -0.19 -4.04
C PRO A 83 -7.16 0.73 -4.31
N ASP A 84 -7.38 1.12 -5.56
CA ASP A 84 -8.67 1.66 -6.00
C ASP A 84 -9.70 0.53 -6.07
N THR A 85 -10.51 0.41 -5.01
CA THR A 85 -11.53 -0.64 -4.89
C THR A 85 -12.67 -0.52 -5.90
N ALA A 86 -12.87 0.65 -6.52
CA ALA A 86 -13.95 0.84 -7.48
C ALA A 86 -13.61 0.30 -8.87
N THR A 87 -12.35 0.47 -9.29
CA THR A 87 -11.91 0.11 -10.66
C THR A 87 -10.96 -1.07 -10.70
N GLN A 88 -10.23 -1.34 -9.61
CA GLN A 88 -9.13 -2.31 -9.53
C GLN A 88 -8.03 -2.07 -10.58
N GLN A 89 -7.98 -0.88 -11.15
CA GLN A 89 -7.02 -0.52 -12.20
C GLN A 89 -5.97 0.46 -11.69
N SER A 90 -6.13 0.99 -10.47
CA SER A 90 -5.20 1.98 -9.95
C SER A 90 -4.74 1.65 -8.54
N TRP A 91 -3.53 2.08 -8.22
CA TRP A 91 -3.03 2.19 -6.86
C TRP A 91 -3.00 3.66 -6.45
N ILE A 92 -3.50 3.99 -5.26
CA ILE A 92 -3.63 5.36 -4.78
C ILE A 92 -2.61 5.58 -3.66
N VAL A 93 -1.81 6.63 -3.79
CA VAL A 93 -0.81 7.04 -2.82
C VAL A 93 -1.07 8.49 -2.44
N SER A 94 -1.00 8.80 -1.15
CA SER A 94 -1.15 10.16 -0.64
C SER A 94 -0.09 10.52 0.37
N THR A 95 0.30 11.78 0.36
CA THR A 95 1.21 12.40 1.32
C THR A 95 0.66 13.71 1.84
N GLN A 96 1.18 14.13 2.98
CA GLN A 96 0.91 15.43 3.59
C GLN A 96 2.19 15.99 4.21
N ALA A 97 2.37 17.29 4.09
CA ALA A 97 3.34 18.06 4.84
C ALA A 97 2.86 18.29 6.29
N ASP A 98 3.77 18.12 7.24
CA ASP A 98 3.54 18.40 8.66
C ASP A 98 3.39 19.92 8.91
N LYS A 99 4.01 20.76 8.08
CA LYS A 99 4.06 22.24 8.14
C LYS A 99 3.56 22.88 6.84
N SER A 100 3.40 24.20 6.84
CA SER A 100 2.65 24.97 5.82
C SER A 100 3.17 24.81 4.39
N THR A 101 4.45 24.53 4.19
CA THR A 101 5.00 24.20 2.86
C THR A 101 6.20 23.24 3.00
N SER A 102 6.19 22.20 2.18
CA SER A 102 7.41 21.43 1.89
C SER A 102 7.30 20.89 0.48
N ASP A 103 7.95 21.56 -0.45
CA ASP A 103 8.18 21.03 -1.79
C ASP A 103 8.78 19.64 -1.63
N HIS A 104 8.10 18.65 -2.20
CA HIS A 104 8.56 17.28 -2.09
C HIS A 104 8.20 16.47 -3.31
N GLU A 105 9.12 15.57 -3.63
CA GLU A 105 8.95 14.59 -4.68
C GLU A 105 8.23 13.37 -4.10
N LEU A 106 7.09 13.03 -4.68
CA LEU A 106 6.36 11.79 -4.40
C LEU A 106 6.55 10.84 -5.58
N THR A 107 7.22 9.71 -5.36
CA THR A 107 7.20 8.59 -6.29
C THR A 107 6.16 7.56 -5.84
N ALA A 108 5.12 7.36 -6.64
CA ALA A 108 4.12 6.32 -6.44
C ALA A 108 4.46 5.11 -7.30
N TYR A 109 4.18 3.90 -6.79
CA TYR A 109 4.32 2.64 -7.50
C TYR A 109 2.99 1.91 -7.60
N ALA A 110 2.76 1.23 -8.72
CA ALA A 110 1.70 0.25 -8.88
C ALA A 110 2.30 -1.06 -9.37
N ILE A 111 1.88 -2.17 -8.76
CA ILE A 111 2.17 -3.53 -9.17
C ILE A 111 0.89 -4.05 -9.81
N GLY A 112 1.00 -4.46 -11.06
CA GLY A 112 -0.13 -5.04 -11.78
C GLY A 112 0.21 -6.43 -12.29
N ILE A 113 -0.83 -7.24 -12.44
CA ILE A 113 -0.74 -8.58 -13.00
C ILE A 113 -1.65 -8.73 -14.22
N LYS A 114 -1.24 -9.66 -15.09
CA LYS A 114 -2.01 -10.18 -16.21
C LYS A 114 -1.88 -11.70 -16.19
N ILE A 115 -3.00 -12.40 -16.34
CA ILE A 115 -3.05 -13.85 -16.39
C ILE A 115 -3.30 -14.24 -17.85
N GLU A 116 -2.45 -15.08 -18.42
CA GLU A 116 -2.60 -15.56 -19.79
C GLU A 116 -3.96 -16.24 -20.01
N GLY A 117 -4.62 -15.93 -21.13
CA GLY A 117 -5.96 -16.42 -21.44
C GLY A 117 -7.10 -15.73 -20.70
N ILE A 118 -6.83 -14.90 -19.69
CA ILE A 118 -7.89 -14.22 -18.92
C ILE A 118 -7.80 -12.70 -19.15
N SER A 119 -8.84 -12.13 -19.77
CA SER A 119 -8.92 -10.69 -19.95
C SER A 119 -9.18 -9.96 -18.63
N ARG A 120 -8.86 -8.66 -18.58
CA ARG A 120 -9.25 -7.81 -17.43
C ARG A 120 -10.76 -7.78 -17.22
N GLY A 121 -11.53 -7.82 -18.31
CA GLY A 121 -12.99 -7.88 -18.26
C GLY A 121 -13.46 -9.13 -17.53
N ASP A 122 -12.84 -10.27 -17.82
CA ASP A 122 -13.15 -11.56 -17.18
C ASP A 122 -12.72 -11.60 -15.71
N ILE A 123 -11.55 -11.03 -15.38
CA ILE A 123 -11.12 -10.87 -13.98
C ILE A 123 -12.20 -10.14 -13.17
N ARG A 124 -12.75 -9.04 -13.70
CA ARG A 124 -13.80 -8.26 -13.03
C ARG A 124 -15.13 -9.00 -13.00
N LYS A 125 -15.59 -9.51 -14.15
CA LYS A 125 -16.88 -10.20 -14.32
C LYS A 125 -16.98 -11.45 -13.42
N HIS A 126 -15.90 -12.21 -13.33
CA HIS A 126 -15.84 -13.46 -12.55
C HIS A 126 -15.20 -13.28 -11.17
N ASN A 127 -14.96 -12.04 -10.76
CA ASN A 127 -14.37 -11.71 -9.47
C ASN A 127 -13.07 -12.47 -9.18
N ILE A 128 -12.21 -12.70 -10.17
CA ILE A 128 -10.96 -13.47 -9.94
C ILE A 128 -10.06 -12.74 -8.94
N ILE A 129 -10.02 -11.40 -9.03
CA ILE A 129 -9.30 -10.53 -8.10
C ILE A 129 -10.32 -9.60 -7.45
N LYS A 130 -10.23 -9.44 -6.13
CA LYS A 130 -11.09 -8.55 -5.35
C LYS A 130 -10.27 -7.74 -4.36
N SER A 131 -10.77 -6.54 -4.05
CA SER A 131 -10.20 -5.68 -3.02
C SER A 131 -11.27 -5.33 -2.00
N TRP A 132 -10.88 -5.32 -0.73
CA TRP A 132 -11.76 -4.96 0.38
C TRP A 132 -11.04 -3.95 1.26
N CYS A 133 -11.77 -2.96 1.76
CA CYS A 133 -11.25 -1.98 2.72
C CYS A 133 -12.19 -1.92 3.92
N GLY A 134 -11.63 -1.80 5.12
CA GLY A 134 -12.41 -1.69 6.34
C GLY A 134 -13.21 -0.39 6.42
N ASN A 135 -14.33 -0.44 7.13
CA ASN A 135 -15.23 0.71 7.31
C ASN A 135 -14.70 1.69 8.38
N GLY A 136 -13.42 2.09 8.32
CA GLY A 136 -12.82 3.29 8.96
C GLY A 136 -12.97 3.56 10.46
N GLU A 137 -13.84 2.85 11.20
CA GLU A 137 -14.13 3.15 12.60
C GLU A 137 -13.24 2.30 13.50
N ALA A 138 -12.05 2.83 13.81
CA ALA A 138 -11.28 2.34 14.94
C ALA A 138 -12.06 2.65 16.23
N LYS A 139 -12.94 1.73 16.65
CA LYS A 139 -13.64 1.81 17.92
C LYS A 139 -12.61 1.59 19.03
N ASN A 140 -12.25 2.67 19.73
CA ASN A 140 -11.60 2.65 21.04
C ASN A 140 -10.24 1.93 21.13
N ALA A 141 -9.24 2.31 20.33
CA ALA A 141 -7.86 1.88 20.56
C ALA A 141 -7.11 2.89 21.45
N SER A 142 -6.89 2.53 22.71
CA SER A 142 -6.15 3.30 23.72
C SER A 142 -4.62 3.16 23.62
N ALA A 143 -4.09 2.51 22.58
CA ALA A 143 -2.66 2.50 22.26
C ALA A 143 -2.45 2.23 20.76
N GLY A 144 -2.20 3.29 19.98
CA GLY A 144 -2.00 3.23 18.53
C GLY A 144 -3.30 3.04 17.74
N ASN A 145 -3.55 3.91 16.74
CA ASN A 145 -4.68 3.77 15.83
C ASN A 145 -4.37 2.66 14.82
N ALA A 146 -4.49 1.42 15.27
CA ALA A 146 -4.35 0.24 14.44
C ALA A 146 -5.69 -0.09 13.76
N SER A 147 -5.62 -0.49 12.49
CA SER A 147 -6.75 -0.96 11.70
C SER A 147 -6.39 -2.31 11.11
N SER A 148 -7.35 -3.23 11.04
CA SER A 148 -7.15 -4.53 10.42
C SER A 148 -8.33 -4.91 9.55
N ILE A 149 -8.05 -5.73 8.53
CA ILE A 149 -9.07 -6.35 7.72
C ILE A 149 -8.61 -7.76 7.32
N THR A 150 -9.51 -8.72 7.42
CA THR A 150 -9.31 -10.10 6.98
C THR A 150 -10.03 -10.31 5.65
N ILE A 151 -9.47 -11.12 4.76
CA ILE A 151 -10.13 -11.57 3.52
C ILE A 151 -11.47 -12.20 3.90
N PRO A 152 -12.62 -11.62 3.51
CA PRO A 152 -13.91 -12.05 4.02
C PRO A 152 -14.43 -13.35 3.35
N ASN A 153 -13.74 -13.86 2.33
CA ASN A 153 -14.20 -15.00 1.53
C ASN A 153 -13.14 -16.10 1.50
N ILE A 154 -13.51 -17.28 2.01
CA ILE A 154 -12.65 -18.47 2.12
C ILE A 154 -12.09 -18.97 0.77
N GLY A 155 -12.72 -18.60 -0.35
CA GLY A 155 -12.29 -18.94 -1.70
C GLY A 155 -11.14 -18.08 -2.25
N TYR A 156 -10.62 -17.14 -1.45
CA TYR A 156 -9.57 -16.21 -1.86
C TYR A 156 -8.32 -16.36 -0.98
N LEU A 157 -7.17 -16.04 -1.56
CA LEU A 157 -5.88 -15.86 -0.89
C LEU A 157 -5.54 -14.37 -0.87
N MET A 158 -4.96 -13.88 0.23
CA MET A 158 -4.43 -12.51 0.27
C MET A 158 -3.16 -12.43 -0.58
N ILE A 159 -3.11 -11.48 -1.51
CA ILE A 159 -1.92 -11.25 -2.36
C ILE A 159 -1.30 -9.88 -2.11
N SER A 160 -2.00 -8.99 -1.43
CA SER A 160 -1.52 -7.64 -1.11
C SER A 160 -2.44 -6.95 -0.11
N GLY A 161 -2.04 -5.75 0.30
CA GLY A 161 -2.88 -4.85 1.07
C GLY A 161 -2.30 -3.46 1.12
N GLY A 162 -2.98 -2.60 1.88
CA GLY A 162 -2.64 -1.19 1.97
C GLY A 162 -3.39 -0.50 3.09
N ALA A 163 -3.20 0.81 3.18
CA ALA A 163 -3.86 1.63 4.19
C ALA A 163 -4.15 3.03 3.67
N LYS A 164 -5.20 3.65 4.21
CA LYS A 164 -5.47 5.08 4.05
C LYS A 164 -5.89 5.69 5.38
N SER A 165 -5.25 6.78 5.75
CA SER A 165 -5.80 7.67 6.77
C SER A 165 -6.93 8.49 6.12
N ALA A 166 -8.05 8.65 6.81
CA ALA A 166 -9.11 9.55 6.38
C ALA A 166 -9.01 10.87 7.16
N PRO A 167 -9.34 12.00 6.52
CA PRO A 167 -9.42 13.26 7.24
C PRO A 167 -10.66 13.23 8.14
N LYS A 168 -10.55 13.80 9.34
CA LYS A 168 -11.71 14.23 10.12
C LYS A 168 -11.95 15.70 9.81
N ALA A 169 -13.20 16.15 9.71
CA ALA A 169 -13.51 17.55 9.44
C ALA A 169 -12.70 18.48 10.36
N GLY A 170 -11.95 19.42 9.76
CA GLY A 170 -11.08 20.36 10.48
C GLY A 170 -9.72 19.81 10.97
N HIS A 171 -9.33 18.57 10.62
CA HIS A 171 -8.08 17.96 11.08
C HIS A 171 -7.19 17.48 9.92
N LYS A 172 -5.87 17.47 10.16
CA LYS A 172 -4.86 16.86 9.27
C LYS A 172 -5.03 15.33 9.18
N PHE A 173 -4.34 14.67 8.26
CA PHE A 173 -4.27 13.21 8.20
C PHE A 173 -3.23 12.68 9.20
N GLY A 174 -3.45 11.46 9.69
CA GLY A 174 -2.47 10.77 10.52
C GLY A 174 -1.40 10.10 9.65
N PRO A 175 -0.09 10.27 9.92
CA PRO A 175 0.93 9.53 9.20
C PRO A 175 0.79 8.02 9.43
N VAL A 176 0.79 7.26 8.33
CA VAL A 176 0.86 5.80 8.36
C VAL A 176 2.32 5.40 8.60
N TYR A 177 2.58 4.71 9.71
CA TYR A 177 3.94 4.23 10.05
C TYR A 177 4.06 2.72 9.93
N SER A 178 2.96 1.99 9.74
CA SER A 178 2.97 0.54 9.55
C SER A 178 1.83 0.14 8.64
N SER A 179 2.09 -0.77 7.70
CA SER A 179 1.11 -1.37 6.80
C SER A 179 1.70 -2.70 6.30
N ALA A 180 1.22 -3.83 6.83
CA ALA A 180 1.84 -5.12 6.62
C ALA A 180 0.83 -6.28 6.78
N PRO A 181 1.13 -7.47 6.22
CA PRO A 181 0.35 -8.65 6.50
C PRO A 181 0.49 -9.09 7.97
N LYS A 182 -0.57 -9.66 8.52
CA LYS A 182 -0.61 -10.37 9.80
C LYS A 182 -1.20 -11.75 9.54
N GLY A 183 -0.34 -12.75 9.36
CA GLY A 183 -0.76 -14.08 8.91
C GLY A 183 -0.98 -14.13 7.39
N TRP A 184 -1.85 -15.04 6.97
CA TRP A 184 -2.08 -15.38 5.55
C TRP A 184 -3.28 -14.68 4.92
N ASP A 185 -4.17 -14.13 5.74
CA ASP A 185 -5.48 -13.63 5.31
C ASP A 185 -5.82 -12.25 5.87
N GLN A 186 -4.97 -11.67 6.72
CA GLN A 186 -5.22 -10.39 7.36
C GLN A 186 -4.14 -9.35 7.04
N TRP A 187 -4.57 -8.13 6.77
CA TRP A 187 -3.71 -6.95 6.68
C TRP A 187 -3.92 -6.04 7.87
N THR A 188 -2.84 -5.50 8.42
CA THR A 188 -2.88 -4.53 9.50
C THR A 188 -2.14 -3.26 9.12
N ALA A 189 -2.62 -2.14 9.61
CA ALA A 189 -1.97 -0.86 9.47
C ALA A 189 -2.05 -0.10 10.79
N ALA A 190 -1.11 0.82 11.00
CA ALA A 190 -1.11 1.71 12.15
C ALA A 190 -0.72 3.13 11.74
N SER A 191 -1.37 4.09 12.39
CA SER A 191 -1.11 5.51 12.20
C SER A 191 -0.75 6.18 13.53
N LYS A 192 0.10 7.19 13.43
CA LYS A 192 0.62 7.93 14.59
C LYS A 192 -0.28 9.12 14.90
N LYS A 193 -0.56 9.33 16.19
CA LYS A 193 -1.29 10.51 16.66
C LYS A 193 -0.35 11.72 16.64
N LEU A 194 -0.80 12.84 16.08
CA LEU A 194 -0.06 14.10 16.14
C LEU A 194 -0.48 14.88 17.40
N LYS A 195 0.41 15.71 17.96
CA LYS A 195 0.20 16.41 19.25
C LYS A 195 -1.14 17.16 19.33
N ASP A 196 -1.62 17.67 18.20
CA ASP A 196 -2.83 18.50 18.13
C ASP A 196 -4.01 17.80 17.43
N SER A 197 -3.96 16.48 17.27
CA SER A 197 -5.00 15.74 16.56
C SER A 197 -5.68 14.67 17.42
N ASN A 198 -7.00 14.58 17.25
CA ASN A 198 -7.76 13.41 17.68
C ASN A 198 -7.34 12.18 16.87
N ASN A 199 -7.71 11.00 17.34
CA ASN A 199 -7.47 9.76 16.58
C ASN A 199 -7.99 9.88 15.15
N HIS A 200 -7.09 9.71 14.18
CA HIS A 200 -7.46 9.73 12.77
C HIS A 200 -8.04 8.38 12.39
N PRO A 201 -9.20 8.34 11.71
CA PRO A 201 -9.70 7.11 11.13
C PRO A 201 -8.63 6.53 10.21
N LEU A 202 -8.31 5.25 10.43
CA LEU A 202 -7.40 4.49 9.60
C LEU A 202 -8.17 3.32 9.02
N THR A 203 -8.11 3.19 7.70
CA THR A 203 -8.69 2.07 6.97
C THR A 203 -7.57 1.20 6.43
N SER A 204 -7.54 -0.05 6.85
CA SER A 204 -6.76 -1.11 6.18
C SER A 204 -7.53 -1.66 4.98
N CYS A 205 -6.79 -2.05 3.96
CA CYS A 205 -7.29 -2.69 2.75
C CYS A 205 -6.52 -3.99 2.46
N VAL A 206 -7.19 -4.95 1.84
CA VAL A 206 -6.64 -6.21 1.35
C VAL A 206 -7.02 -6.41 -0.11
N VAL A 207 -6.13 -7.03 -0.87
CA VAL A 207 -6.39 -7.56 -2.20
C VAL A 207 -6.25 -9.07 -2.15
N GLY A 208 -7.25 -9.77 -2.68
CA GLY A 208 -7.21 -11.22 -2.78
C GLY A 208 -7.44 -11.71 -4.20
N ILE A 209 -6.90 -12.89 -4.48
CA ILE A 209 -7.10 -13.67 -5.70
C ILE A 209 -7.84 -14.96 -5.36
N ARG A 210 -8.69 -15.47 -6.25
CA ARG A 210 -9.29 -16.78 -6.08
C ARG A 210 -8.20 -17.86 -5.95
N LYS A 211 -8.39 -18.79 -5.00
CA LYS A 211 -7.53 -19.97 -4.79
C LYS A 211 -7.48 -20.86 -6.03
N ASP A 212 -8.66 -21.08 -6.60
CA ASP A 212 -8.86 -21.96 -7.74
C ASP A 212 -9.20 -21.12 -8.97
N LEU A 213 -8.32 -21.20 -9.97
CA LEU A 213 -8.50 -20.62 -11.29
C LEU A 213 -9.06 -21.64 -12.30
N ALA A 214 -9.38 -22.87 -11.87
CA ALA A 214 -10.32 -23.71 -12.57
C ALA A 214 -11.70 -23.05 -12.51
N ASN A 215 -12.09 -22.43 -13.62
CA ASN A 215 -13.42 -21.88 -13.74
C ASN A 215 -14.03 -22.39 -15.04
N ALA A 216 -14.96 -23.34 -14.90
CA ALA A 216 -15.72 -23.88 -16.03
C ALA A 216 -16.41 -22.78 -16.86
N GLN A 217 -16.78 -21.65 -16.24
CA GLN A 217 -17.39 -20.52 -16.94
C GLN A 217 -16.41 -19.74 -17.81
N LEU A 218 -15.10 -19.86 -17.56
CA LEU A 218 -14.04 -19.28 -18.38
C LEU A 218 -13.51 -20.26 -19.42
N GLY A 219 -13.96 -21.53 -19.41
CA GLY A 219 -13.41 -22.57 -20.28
C GLY A 219 -11.92 -22.85 -20.03
N HIS A 220 -11.39 -22.41 -18.87
CA HIS A 220 -9.98 -22.56 -18.51
C HIS A 220 -9.87 -23.35 -17.20
N ASN A 221 -8.99 -24.36 -17.22
CA ASN A 221 -8.48 -24.99 -16.02
C ASN A 221 -7.00 -24.63 -15.88
N LEU A 222 -6.72 -23.46 -15.30
CA LEU A 222 -5.34 -23.01 -15.10
C LEU A 222 -4.67 -23.66 -13.89
N GLY A 223 -5.43 -24.31 -13.01
CA GLY A 223 -4.96 -24.86 -11.75
C GLY A 223 -5.17 -23.93 -10.56
N SER A 224 -4.29 -24.02 -9.57
CA SER A 224 -4.43 -23.31 -8.29
C SER A 224 -3.33 -22.26 -8.07
N ILE A 225 -3.63 -21.26 -7.25
CA ILE A 225 -2.65 -20.25 -6.85
C ILE A 225 -1.96 -20.70 -5.57
N ASP A 226 -0.63 -20.68 -5.58
CA ASP A 226 0.19 -20.73 -4.39
C ASP A 226 0.68 -19.32 -4.00
N THR A 227 0.80 -19.08 -2.70
CA THR A 227 1.21 -17.78 -2.14
C THR A 227 2.40 -17.93 -1.20
N LEU A 228 3.38 -17.03 -1.35
CA LEU A 228 4.57 -16.98 -0.52
C LEU A 228 4.64 -15.66 0.22
N HIS A 229 4.76 -15.72 1.55
CA HIS A 229 4.94 -14.54 2.41
C HIS A 229 6.38 -14.51 2.93
N ARG A 230 7.13 -13.47 2.56
CA ARG A 230 8.51 -13.25 3.01
C ARG A 230 8.56 -12.05 3.95
N MET A 231 9.36 -12.16 5.00
CA MET A 231 9.66 -11.09 5.94
C MET A 231 11.17 -10.97 6.08
N SER A 232 11.69 -9.74 6.11
CA SER A 232 13.11 -9.51 6.41
C SER A 232 13.47 -9.89 7.85
N ALA A 233 14.76 -10.03 8.12
CA ALA A 233 15.24 -9.90 9.50
C ALA A 233 14.83 -8.53 10.08
N VAL A 234 14.61 -8.49 11.38
CA VAL A 234 14.23 -7.25 12.07
C VAL A 234 15.47 -6.38 12.26
N ASN A 235 15.54 -5.26 11.53
CA ASN A 235 16.65 -4.33 11.64
C ASN A 235 16.40 -3.35 12.79
N LYS A 236 17.28 -3.39 13.80
CA LYS A 236 17.33 -2.38 14.87
C LYS A 236 18.50 -1.46 14.61
N LEU A 237 18.24 -0.18 14.41
CA LEU A 237 19.29 0.84 14.40
C LEU A 237 18.90 1.96 15.36
N ALA A 238 19.88 2.45 16.10
CA ALA A 238 19.76 3.66 16.93
C ALA A 238 19.85 4.95 16.09
N SER A 239 19.66 4.82 14.77
CA SER A 239 20.00 5.84 13.77
C SER A 239 18.75 6.56 13.28
N SER A 240 18.97 7.81 12.85
CA SER A 240 18.03 8.65 12.10
C SER A 240 17.44 8.02 10.85
N ARG A 241 18.02 6.92 10.36
CA ARG A 241 17.60 6.22 9.14
C ARG A 241 17.72 4.71 9.33
N ILE A 242 16.63 4.01 9.06
CA ILE A 242 16.55 2.54 9.10
C ILE A 242 16.12 2.07 7.72
N GLU A 243 16.82 1.09 7.18
CA GLU A 243 16.48 0.44 5.93
C GLU A 243 16.32 -1.06 6.17
N SER A 244 15.37 -1.66 5.47
CA SER A 244 15.10 -3.10 5.52
C SER A 244 14.76 -3.57 4.12
N GLU A 245 15.34 -4.71 3.76
CA GLU A 245 15.12 -5.34 2.47
C GLU A 245 14.64 -6.78 2.65
N VAL A 246 13.75 -7.22 1.77
CA VAL A 246 13.34 -8.62 1.65
C VAL A 246 13.27 -8.99 0.17
N PHE A 247 13.81 -10.18 -0.14
CA PHE A 247 13.86 -10.71 -1.50
C PHE A 247 12.70 -11.66 -1.74
N MET A 248 12.15 -11.61 -2.94
CA MET A 248 11.22 -12.63 -3.43
C MET A 248 12.02 -13.84 -3.91
N GLU A 249 11.43 -15.04 -3.76
CA GLU A 249 12.02 -16.25 -4.32
C GLU A 249 11.93 -16.22 -5.85
N ASN A 250 12.74 -17.06 -6.50
CA ASN A 250 12.54 -17.33 -7.93
C ASN A 250 11.20 -18.07 -8.10
N ASP A 251 10.61 -17.97 -9.29
CA ASP A 251 9.30 -18.53 -9.66
C ASP A 251 8.06 -17.85 -9.04
N TYR A 252 8.22 -17.01 -8.02
CA TYR A 252 7.12 -16.20 -7.48
C TYR A 252 7.24 -14.77 -7.99
N ILE A 253 6.13 -14.24 -8.53
CA ILE A 253 6.05 -12.82 -8.86
C ILE A 253 5.57 -12.01 -7.66
N LEU A 254 6.16 -10.84 -7.44
CA LEU A 254 5.77 -9.92 -6.38
C LEU A 254 4.38 -9.33 -6.66
N THR A 255 3.45 -9.45 -5.71
CA THR A 255 2.10 -8.88 -5.80
C THR A 255 1.77 -7.90 -4.67
N GLY A 256 2.38 -8.09 -3.50
CA GLY A 256 2.16 -7.25 -2.32
C GLY A 256 3.45 -6.86 -1.62
N ILE A 257 3.47 -5.65 -1.06
CA ILE A 257 4.61 -5.13 -0.29
C ILE A 257 4.11 -4.49 1.00
N GLY A 258 4.84 -4.67 2.10
CA GLY A 258 4.47 -4.13 3.40
C GLY A 258 5.68 -3.73 4.23
N ALA A 259 5.43 -2.95 5.29
CA ALA A 259 6.43 -2.64 6.29
C ALA A 259 5.78 -2.54 7.68
N LYS A 260 6.48 -3.08 8.67
CA LYS A 260 6.11 -2.97 10.09
C LYS A 260 7.20 -2.23 10.85
N LEU A 261 6.79 -1.17 11.54
CA LEU A 261 7.64 -0.44 12.48
C LEU A 261 7.15 -0.67 13.91
N THR A 262 8.05 -1.03 14.82
CA THR A 262 7.75 -1.12 16.26
C THR A 262 8.83 -0.44 17.09
N ALA A 263 8.48 0.11 18.25
CA ALA A 263 9.48 0.63 19.19
C ALA A 263 10.19 -0.50 19.98
N SER A 264 9.58 -1.67 20.08
CA SER A 264 10.11 -2.85 20.78
C SER A 264 9.85 -4.13 19.97
N LYS A 265 10.75 -5.12 20.06
CA LYS A 265 10.52 -6.45 19.48
C LYS A 265 9.29 -7.15 20.07
N LYS A 266 8.97 -6.86 21.35
CA LYS A 266 7.95 -7.59 22.12
C LYS A 266 6.61 -6.86 22.26
N LYS A 267 6.58 -5.54 22.01
CA LYS A 267 5.38 -4.73 22.21
C LYS A 267 5.13 -3.85 20.99
N GLU A 268 3.88 -3.80 20.54
CA GLU A 268 3.38 -2.86 19.54
C GLU A 268 3.24 -1.47 20.16
N VAL A 269 4.37 -0.87 20.52
CA VAL A 269 4.45 0.52 20.98
C VAL A 269 4.76 1.39 19.77
N GLU A 270 4.00 2.47 19.64
CA GLU A 270 4.17 3.47 18.60
C GLU A 270 5.62 4.02 18.61
N PRO A 271 6.38 3.88 17.51
CA PRO A 271 7.74 4.41 17.45
C PRO A 271 7.74 5.92 17.18
N ASN A 272 8.83 6.60 17.57
CA ASN A 272 9.07 7.98 17.12
C ASN A 272 9.77 8.06 15.75
N VAL A 273 9.48 7.09 14.90
CA VAL A 273 10.04 6.88 13.57
C VAL A 273 8.86 6.69 12.60
N LEU A 274 8.97 7.24 11.41
CA LEU A 274 7.96 7.16 10.36
C LEU A 274 8.52 6.49 9.12
N LEU A 275 7.67 5.73 8.43
CA LEU A 275 7.96 5.27 7.08
C LEU A 275 8.02 6.49 6.14
N TYR A 276 8.99 6.46 5.23
CA TYR A 276 9.04 7.42 4.12
C TYR A 276 9.26 6.73 2.77
N SER A 277 9.57 5.42 2.77
CA SER A 277 9.65 4.62 1.56
C SER A 277 9.19 3.18 1.83
N LEU A 278 8.46 2.64 0.87
CA LEU A 278 8.13 1.24 0.68
C LEU A 278 8.06 1.01 -0.83
N ALA A 279 9.18 0.57 -1.41
CA ALA A 279 9.38 0.54 -2.85
C ALA A 279 9.66 -0.88 -3.36
N PRO A 280 8.96 -1.34 -4.41
CA PRO A 280 9.34 -2.55 -5.15
C PRO A 280 10.53 -2.24 -6.06
N LYS A 281 11.51 -3.14 -6.13
CA LYS A 281 12.71 -3.01 -6.98
C LYS A 281 13.04 -4.33 -7.66
N LYS A 282 13.68 -4.25 -8.83
CA LYS A 282 14.27 -5.42 -9.48
C LYS A 282 15.55 -5.84 -8.75
N PHE A 283 15.76 -7.14 -8.60
CA PHE A 283 17.00 -7.73 -8.08
C PHE A 283 17.36 -8.99 -8.86
N GLY A 284 18.34 -8.89 -9.75
CA GLY A 284 18.69 -9.98 -10.65
C GLY A 284 17.49 -10.40 -11.52
N LYS A 285 17.10 -11.68 -11.38
CA LYS A 285 15.93 -12.29 -12.05
C LYS A 285 14.64 -12.26 -11.22
N SER A 286 14.66 -11.67 -10.02
CA SER A 286 13.49 -11.61 -9.14
C SER A 286 13.23 -10.16 -8.68
N ALA A 287 12.30 -10.00 -7.75
CA ALA A 287 11.95 -8.73 -7.12
C ALA A 287 12.50 -8.65 -5.69
N LYS A 288 12.73 -7.43 -5.21
CA LYS A 288 12.94 -7.14 -3.79
C LYS A 288 12.07 -5.97 -3.34
N VAL A 289 11.79 -5.93 -2.05
CA VAL A 289 11.10 -4.82 -1.40
C VAL A 289 12.09 -4.08 -0.53
N VAL A 290 12.08 -2.75 -0.63
CA VAL A 290 12.90 -1.87 0.21
C VAL A 290 11.99 -0.96 1.02
N ALA A 291 11.99 -1.14 2.34
CA ALA A 291 11.33 -0.26 3.28
C ALA A 291 12.35 0.66 3.94
N LYS A 292 12.01 1.94 4.09
CA LYS A 292 12.85 2.92 4.78
C LYS A 292 12.05 3.74 5.76
N ALA A 293 12.67 3.98 6.90
CA ALA A 293 12.10 4.73 8.00
C ALA A 293 13.08 5.77 8.51
N LYS A 294 12.55 6.88 9.05
CA LYS A 294 13.33 7.99 9.60
C LYS A 294 12.70 8.51 10.89
N GLU A 295 13.51 9.14 11.73
CA GLU A 295 13.02 9.85 12.91
C GLU A 295 12.01 10.94 12.52
N TYR A 296 11.02 11.15 13.40
CA TYR A 296 10.04 12.22 13.22
C TYR A 296 10.42 13.49 13.96
N LEU A 297 10.37 13.50 15.30
CA LEU A 297 10.61 14.69 16.13
C LEU A 297 11.88 14.62 16.96
N TYR A 298 12.22 13.45 17.48
CA TYR A 298 13.34 13.24 18.39
C TYR A 298 14.03 11.92 18.04
N PRO A 299 15.34 11.80 18.31
CA PRO A 299 16.05 10.55 18.13
C PRO A 299 15.36 9.38 18.84
N ALA A 300 15.15 8.29 18.11
CA ALA A 300 14.53 7.09 18.65
C ALA A 300 14.95 5.87 17.86
N GLY A 301 15.28 4.80 18.57
CA GLY A 301 15.42 3.48 17.96
C GLY A 301 14.05 2.93 17.55
N ALA A 302 14.01 2.24 16.42
CA ALA A 302 12.88 1.43 16.02
C ALA A 302 13.35 0.12 15.40
N PHE A 303 12.41 -0.81 15.29
CA PHE A 303 12.57 -2.07 14.60
C PHE A 303 11.77 -1.99 13.30
N LEU A 304 12.45 -2.16 12.16
CA LEU A 304 11.83 -2.16 10.84
C LEU A 304 11.90 -3.56 10.23
N SER A 305 10.74 -4.08 9.85
CA SER A 305 10.61 -5.28 9.02
C SER A 305 9.95 -4.91 7.70
N SER A 306 10.51 -5.39 6.60
CA SER A 306 9.87 -5.34 5.28
C SER A 306 9.21 -6.68 4.96
N TYR A 307 8.13 -6.61 4.18
CA TYR A 307 7.33 -7.76 3.77
C TYR A 307 7.16 -7.77 2.27
N ALA A 308 7.22 -8.96 1.70
CA ALA A 308 6.91 -9.21 0.30
C ALA A 308 5.94 -10.39 0.22
N ILE A 309 4.88 -10.24 -0.58
CA ILE A 309 3.93 -11.30 -0.89
C ILE A 309 4.09 -11.62 -2.37
N GLY A 310 4.30 -12.89 -2.67
CA GLY A 310 4.41 -13.39 -4.03
C GLY A 310 3.37 -14.44 -4.34
N ILE A 311 3.06 -14.62 -5.62
CA ILE A 311 2.20 -15.70 -6.10
C ILE A 311 2.87 -16.51 -7.20
N LYS A 312 2.42 -17.75 -7.34
CA LYS A 312 2.76 -18.66 -8.44
C LYS A 312 1.53 -19.47 -8.84
N LEU A 313 1.37 -19.75 -10.12
CA LEU A 313 0.38 -20.71 -10.59
C LEU A 313 0.93 -22.13 -10.48
N ILE A 314 0.15 -23.03 -9.89
CA ILE A 314 0.39 -24.47 -9.87
C ILE A 314 -0.58 -25.09 -10.87
N GLU A 315 -0.06 -25.44 -12.04
CA GLU A 315 -0.82 -26.14 -13.07
C GLU A 315 -1.25 -27.53 -12.57
N GLN A 316 -2.41 -28.00 -13.05
CA GLN A 316 -2.91 -29.35 -12.80
C GLN A 316 -2.44 -30.33 -13.87
#